data_AF-F9CWJ8-F1
#
_entry.id   AF-F9CWJ8-F1
#
_cell.length_a   1.000
_cell.length_b   1.000
_cell.length_c   1.000
_cell.angle_alpha   90.00
_cell.angle_beta   90.00
_cell.angle_gamma   90.00
#
_symmetry.space_group_name_H-M   'P 1'
#
loop_
_entity.id
_entity.type
_entity.pdbx_description
1 polymer ?
#
loop_
_entity_poly.entity_id
_entity_poly.type
_entity_poly.pdbx_seq_one_letter_code
_entity_poly.pdbx_strand_id
1 'polypeptide(L)'
;MSAVKNVIKDNYNMMLLKDYLRVAIKDAGFSHAEISKTPMGTRVALHVTRPGIVIGRKGSGIRELTDKLATDFKLKNPQISVVEIAKPELSPSVMCNRMASHLERGTAFRRATMWTLKQIMDNGAMGVQITISGKLRGDRSAFEKHSAGILPRAGHHAEVIVDEDIAHVKTAMGLIGIRIRIAINEKFVPEFELKTQKPKKAKQIKDKDTGKMRDETEVERKARTESEQIAIEEEKMKELETLEEEEAKLL
;
A
#
# COMPACT_ATOMS: atom_id res chain seq x y z
N MET A 1 -10.72 23.64 -29.80
CA MET A 1 -9.63 23.78 -28.79
C MET A 1 -8.53 22.80 -29.11
N SER A 2 -7.25 23.17 -28.93
CA SER A 2 -6.13 22.23 -29.07
C SER A 2 -6.25 21.07 -28.07
N ALA A 3 -5.82 19.87 -28.46
CA ALA A 3 -5.83 18.67 -27.61
C ALA A 3 -5.17 18.93 -26.25
N VAL A 4 -4.06 19.68 -26.22
CA VAL A 4 -3.35 20.05 -24.99
C VAL A 4 -4.21 20.88 -24.05
N LYS A 5 -4.96 21.86 -24.58
CA LYS A 5 -5.86 22.71 -23.78
C LYS A 5 -7.00 21.90 -23.16
N ASN A 6 -7.49 20.88 -23.86
CA ASN A 6 -8.53 20.00 -23.33
C ASN A 6 -8.00 19.15 -22.17
N VAL A 7 -6.82 18.54 -22.33
CA VAL A 7 -6.19 17.73 -21.27
C VAL A 7 -5.93 18.57 -20.01
N ILE A 8 -5.40 19.79 -20.16
CA ILE A 8 -5.16 20.69 -19.03
C ILE A 8 -6.48 21.05 -18.33
N LYS A 9 -7.52 21.39 -19.08
CA LYS A 9 -8.84 21.71 -18.53
C LYS A 9 -9.46 20.52 -17.80
N ASP A 10 -9.29 19.32 -18.35
CA ASP A 10 -9.80 18.10 -17.73
C ASP A 10 -9.08 17.78 -16.42
N ASN A 11 -7.76 17.92 -16.37
CA ASN A 11 -6.97 17.72 -15.16
C ASN A 11 -7.32 18.76 -14.08
N TYR A 12 -7.51 20.03 -14.49
CA TYR A 12 -7.93 21.09 -13.58
C TYR A 12 -9.29 20.77 -12.93
N ASN A 13 -10.27 20.34 -13.74
CA ASN A 13 -11.58 19.94 -13.22
C ASN A 13 -11.49 18.72 -12.30
N MET A 14 -10.62 17.74 -12.61
CA MET A 14 -10.41 16.57 -11.75
C MET A 14 -9.78 16.95 -10.39
N MET A 15 -8.83 17.89 -10.38
CA MET A 15 -8.22 18.40 -9.15
C MET A 15 -9.26 19.06 -8.25
N LEU A 16 -10.04 20.00 -8.79
CA LEU A 16 -11.11 20.67 -8.04
C LEU A 16 -12.14 19.68 -7.49
N LEU A 17 -12.47 18.65 -8.27
CA LEU A 17 -13.38 17.59 -7.84
C LEU A 17 -12.83 16.81 -6.66
N LYS A 18 -11.55 16.43 -6.70
CA LYS A 18 -10.89 15.69 -5.63
C LYS A 18 -10.83 16.51 -4.34
N ASP A 19 -10.52 17.81 -4.44
CA ASP A 19 -10.51 18.71 -3.28
C ASP A 19 -11.90 18.85 -2.65
N TYR A 20 -12.92 19.01 -3.50
CA TYR A 20 -14.31 19.06 -3.04
C TYR A 20 -14.73 17.77 -2.32
N LEU A 21 -14.46 16.60 -2.93
CA LEU A 21 -14.79 15.30 -2.35
C LEU A 21 -14.05 15.05 -1.03
N ARG A 22 -12.78 15.49 -0.92
CA ARG A 22 -11.98 15.40 0.30
C ARG A 22 -12.64 16.15 1.47
N VAL A 23 -13.23 17.31 1.21
CA VAL A 23 -13.93 18.11 2.24
C VAL A 23 -15.32 17.54 2.53
N ALA A 24 -16.10 17.25 1.50
CA ALA A 24 -17.48 16.79 1.65
C ALA A 24 -17.58 15.42 2.34
N ILE A 25 -16.60 14.54 2.11
CA ILE A 25 -16.59 13.14 2.57
C ILE A 25 -15.56 12.93 3.70
N LYS A 26 -15.14 13.99 4.39
CA LYS A 26 -14.19 13.91 5.51
C LYS A 26 -14.65 12.90 6.56
N ASP A 27 -15.95 12.88 6.88
CA ASP A 27 -16.52 12.02 7.91
C ASP A 27 -16.55 10.53 7.53
N ALA A 28 -16.69 10.19 6.25
CA ALA A 28 -16.74 8.77 5.84
C ALA A 28 -15.35 8.13 5.72
N GLY A 29 -14.27 8.88 5.94
CA GLY A 29 -12.90 8.41 5.78
C GLY A 29 -12.55 8.22 4.31
N PHE A 30 -12.45 9.33 3.58
CA PHE A 30 -12.06 9.36 2.17
C PHE A 30 -10.58 8.98 2.00
N SER A 31 -10.30 8.11 1.02
CA SER A 31 -8.93 7.73 0.62
C SER A 31 -8.59 8.22 -0.78
N HIS A 32 -9.24 7.65 -1.80
CA HIS A 32 -9.03 8.01 -3.19
C HIS A 32 -10.36 8.04 -3.97
N ALA A 33 -10.37 8.81 -5.05
CA ALA A 33 -11.46 8.84 -6.02
C ALA A 33 -10.92 8.54 -7.42
N GLU A 34 -11.46 7.48 -8.03
CA GLU A 34 -11.22 7.16 -9.43
C GLU A 34 -12.34 7.77 -10.27
N ILE A 35 -11.96 8.52 -11.30
CA ILE A 35 -12.90 9.23 -12.15
C ILE A 35 -12.69 8.74 -13.59
N SER A 36 -13.70 8.08 -14.13
CA SER A 36 -13.72 7.60 -15.51
C SER A 36 -14.75 8.38 -16.31
N LYS A 37 -14.29 9.16 -17.29
CA LYS A 37 -15.16 9.89 -18.22
C LYS A 37 -15.51 8.97 -19.38
N THR A 38 -16.80 8.65 -19.53
CA THR A 38 -17.32 7.95 -20.71
C THR A 38 -18.20 8.90 -21.52
N PRO A 39 -18.41 8.65 -22.83
CA PRO A 39 -19.31 9.48 -23.64
C PRO A 39 -20.75 9.55 -23.10
N MET A 40 -21.20 8.49 -22.41
CA MET A 40 -22.54 8.40 -21.81
C MET A 40 -22.66 9.10 -20.46
N GLY A 41 -21.56 9.26 -19.72
CA GLY A 41 -21.57 9.86 -18.39
C GLY A 41 -20.23 9.75 -17.66
N THR A 42 -20.15 10.38 -16.50
CA THR A 42 -18.94 10.32 -15.66
C THR A 42 -19.15 9.33 -14.52
N ARG A 43 -18.34 8.27 -14.48
CA ARG A 43 -18.33 7.32 -13.37
C ARG A 43 -17.32 7.77 -12.33
N VAL A 44 -17.75 7.94 -11.09
CA VAL A 44 -16.90 8.30 -9.96
C VAL A 44 -16.91 7.15 -8.96
N ALA A 45 -15.79 6.45 -8.83
CA ALA A 45 -15.60 5.42 -7.82
C ALA A 45 -14.95 6.04 -6.57
N LEU A 46 -15.66 6.03 -5.46
CA LEU A 46 -15.22 6.59 -4.19
C LEU A 46 -14.74 5.46 -3.28
N HIS A 47 -13.45 5.48 -2.91
CA HIS A 47 -12.88 4.54 -1.95
C HIS A 47 -12.99 5.14 -0.55
N VAL A 48 -13.79 4.49 0.30
CA VAL A 48 -14.11 4.98 1.65
C VAL A 48 -14.05 3.87 2.68
N THR A 49 -13.84 4.26 3.94
CA THR A 49 -13.87 3.32 5.08
C THR A 49 -15.29 2.98 5.52
N ARG A 50 -16.22 3.93 5.42
CA ARG A 50 -17.59 3.79 5.93
C ARG A 50 -18.59 4.15 4.83
N PRO A 51 -18.96 3.19 3.96
CA PRO A 51 -19.87 3.46 2.84
C PRO A 51 -21.25 3.95 3.28
N GLY A 52 -21.74 3.47 4.44
CA GLY A 52 -23.05 3.87 4.97
C GLY A 52 -23.20 5.38 5.22
N ILE A 53 -22.12 6.07 5.61
CA ILE A 53 -22.14 7.52 5.82
C ILE A 53 -22.27 8.28 4.50
N VAL A 54 -21.63 7.78 3.43
CA VAL A 54 -21.70 8.39 2.08
C VAL A 54 -23.09 8.23 1.46
N ILE A 55 -23.69 7.04 1.63
CA ILE A 55 -25.04 6.75 1.11
C ILE A 55 -26.08 7.62 1.83
N GLY A 56 -25.95 7.77 3.15
CA GLY A 56 -26.90 8.51 3.98
C GLY A 56 -28.24 7.79 4.16
N ARG A 57 -29.21 8.47 4.78
CA ARG A 57 -30.53 7.88 5.05
C ARG A 57 -31.34 7.80 3.76
N LYS A 58 -31.82 6.60 3.39
CA LYS A 58 -32.58 6.36 2.15
C LYS A 58 -31.87 6.85 0.87
N GLY A 59 -30.53 6.90 0.87
CA GLY A 59 -29.76 7.38 -0.28
C GLY A 59 -29.74 8.89 -0.48
N SER A 60 -30.10 9.69 0.55
CA SER A 60 -30.09 11.16 0.46
C SER A 60 -28.68 11.71 0.18
N GLY A 61 -27.65 11.14 0.81
CA GLY A 61 -26.27 11.62 0.69
C GLY A 61 -25.72 11.48 -0.73
N ILE A 62 -25.97 10.33 -1.38
CA ILE A 62 -25.58 10.13 -2.79
C ILE A 62 -26.35 11.07 -3.72
N ARG A 63 -27.66 11.28 -3.51
CA ARG A 63 -28.45 12.20 -4.34
C ARG A 63 -27.91 13.62 -4.24
N GLU A 64 -27.69 14.11 -3.03
CA GLU A 64 -27.10 15.44 -2.78
C GLU A 64 -25.72 15.58 -3.41
N LEU A 65 -24.87 14.55 -3.34
CA LEU A 65 -23.57 14.55 -3.99
C LEU A 65 -23.71 14.58 -5.52
N THR A 66 -24.57 13.74 -6.09
CA THR A 66 -24.84 13.72 -7.54
C THR A 66 -25.34 15.06 -8.05
N ASP A 67 -26.25 15.72 -7.34
CA ASP A 67 -26.81 17.01 -7.71
C ASP A 67 -25.76 18.13 -7.66
N LYS A 68 -24.91 18.14 -6.63
CA LYS A 68 -23.79 19.10 -6.52
C LYS A 68 -22.74 18.88 -7.60
N LEU A 69 -22.42 17.62 -7.91
CA LEU A 69 -21.50 17.26 -8.99
C LEU A 69 -22.04 17.68 -10.37
N ALA A 70 -23.34 17.54 -10.58
CA ALA A 70 -23.99 17.99 -11.81
C ALA A 70 -24.02 19.52 -11.93
N THR A 71 -24.27 20.23 -10.82
CA THR A 71 -24.41 21.69 -10.81
C THR A 71 -23.06 22.41 -10.91
N ASP A 72 -22.13 22.09 -10.00
CA ASP A 72 -20.88 22.83 -9.83
C ASP A 72 -19.84 22.46 -10.91
N PHE A 73 -19.75 21.17 -11.23
CA PHE A 73 -18.75 20.64 -12.16
C PHE A 73 -19.29 20.40 -13.57
N LYS A 74 -20.60 20.61 -13.78
CA LYS A 74 -21.29 20.43 -15.07
C LYS A 74 -21.00 19.08 -15.71
N LEU A 75 -20.86 18.05 -14.88
CA LEU A 75 -20.64 16.68 -15.35
C LEU A 75 -21.95 16.15 -15.95
N LYS A 76 -21.86 15.62 -17.18
CA LYS A 76 -23.00 14.93 -17.79
C LYS A 76 -23.22 13.62 -17.05
N ASN A 77 -24.41 13.44 -16.50
CA ASN A 77 -24.89 12.24 -15.82
C ASN A 77 -23.84 11.58 -14.90
N PRO A 78 -23.51 12.20 -13.75
CA PRO A 78 -22.57 11.61 -12.81
C PRO A 78 -23.16 10.35 -12.16
N GLN A 79 -22.44 9.24 -12.26
CA GLN A 79 -22.75 7.97 -11.60
C GLN A 79 -21.73 7.74 -10.49
N ILE A 80 -22.19 7.77 -9.24
CA ILE A 80 -21.34 7.56 -8.07
C ILE A 80 -21.40 6.09 -7.66
N SER A 81 -20.25 5.44 -7.59
CA SER A 81 -20.06 4.09 -7.07
C SER A 81 -19.23 4.20 -5.79
N VAL A 82 -19.67 3.56 -4.71
CA VAL A 82 -18.92 3.55 -3.44
C VAL A 82 -18.26 2.19 -3.27
N VAL A 83 -16.96 2.18 -3.03
CA VAL A 83 -16.14 0.99 -2.83
C VAL A 83 -15.52 1.05 -1.44
N GLU A 84 -15.63 -0.05 -0.70
CA GLU A 84 -15.03 -0.16 0.62
C GLU A 84 -13.53 -0.51 0.52
N ILE A 85 -12.73 0.08 1.40
CA ILE A 85 -11.29 -0.20 1.48
C ILE A 85 -11.05 -1.38 2.42
N ALA A 86 -10.39 -2.43 1.94
CA ALA A 86 -10.12 -3.62 2.73
C ALA A 86 -9.23 -3.35 3.97
N LYS A 87 -8.19 -2.52 3.82
CA LYS A 87 -7.25 -2.16 4.90
C LYS A 87 -7.18 -0.62 5.03
N PRO A 88 -8.05 0.02 5.82
CA PRO A 88 -8.08 1.48 5.95
C PRO A 88 -6.82 2.06 6.60
N GLU A 89 -6.15 1.26 7.43
CA GLU A 89 -4.97 1.65 8.23
C GLU A 89 -3.71 1.87 7.38
N LEU A 90 -3.64 1.26 6.20
CA LEU A 90 -2.55 1.46 5.26
C LEU A 90 -2.71 2.75 4.44
N SER A 91 -3.88 3.40 4.47
CA SER A 91 -4.12 4.64 3.75
C SER A 91 -3.78 5.87 4.60
N PRO A 92 -2.81 6.71 4.20
CA PRO A 92 -2.41 7.87 5.00
C PRO A 92 -3.54 8.90 5.14
N SER A 93 -4.39 9.10 4.12
CA SER A 93 -5.51 10.06 4.18
C SER A 93 -6.53 9.73 5.27
N VAL A 94 -6.87 8.45 5.40
CA VAL A 94 -7.78 7.97 6.44
C VAL A 94 -7.17 8.16 7.82
N MET A 95 -5.89 7.81 7.97
CA MET A 95 -5.18 7.95 9.25
C MET A 95 -4.99 9.40 9.67
N CYS A 96 -4.68 10.29 8.71
CA CYS A 96 -4.60 11.72 8.93
C CYS A 96 -5.93 12.29 9.44
N ASN A 97 -7.05 11.91 8.82
CA ASN A 97 -8.38 12.34 9.25
C ASN A 97 -8.74 11.80 10.63
N ARG A 98 -8.41 10.54 10.93
CA ARG A 98 -8.67 9.95 12.26
C ARG A 98 -7.85 10.65 13.34
N MET A 99 -6.56 10.89 13.10
CA MET A 99 -5.70 11.59 14.04
C MET A 99 -6.13 13.05 14.21
N ALA A 100 -6.60 13.70 13.14
CA ALA A 100 -7.20 15.02 13.20
C ALA A 100 -8.40 15.05 14.14
N SER A 101 -9.34 14.11 14.01
CA SER A 101 -10.50 14.02 14.92
C SER A 101 -10.10 13.78 16.38
N HIS A 102 -9.02 13.04 16.67
CA HIS A 102 -8.54 12.87 18.04
C HIS A 102 -8.00 14.16 18.65
N LEU A 103 -7.32 14.99 17.83
CA LEU A 103 -6.80 16.28 18.24
C LEU A 103 -7.92 17.33 18.37
N GLU A 104 -8.92 17.32 17.49
CA GLU A 104 -10.13 18.14 17.60
C GLU A 104 -10.88 17.87 18.92
N ARG A 105 -10.90 16.60 19.37
CA ARG A 105 -11.47 16.20 20.67
C ARG A 105 -10.61 16.56 21.88
N GLY A 106 -9.43 17.14 21.70
CA GLY A 106 -8.54 17.52 22.80
C GLY A 106 -7.70 16.38 23.39
N THR A 107 -7.55 15.26 22.67
CA THR A 107 -6.62 14.20 23.12
C THR A 107 -5.18 14.72 23.08
N ALA A 108 -4.39 14.40 24.11
CA ALA A 108 -2.97 14.76 24.13
C ALA A 108 -2.25 14.25 22.86
N PHE A 109 -1.54 15.13 22.16
CA PHE A 109 -0.96 14.83 20.84
C PHE A 109 -0.04 13.61 20.86
N ARG A 110 0.81 13.44 21.88
CA ARG A 110 1.69 12.27 22.01
C ARG A 110 0.93 10.95 22.09
N ARG A 111 -0.20 10.94 22.81
CA ARG A 111 -1.05 9.76 22.94
C ARG A 111 -1.69 9.41 21.59
N ALA A 112 -2.22 10.42 20.89
CA ALA A 112 -2.79 10.25 19.56
C ALA A 112 -1.74 9.71 18.57
N THR A 113 -0.51 10.25 18.59
CA THR A 113 0.57 9.77 17.72
C THR A 113 0.96 8.33 18.01
N MET A 114 1.19 7.99 19.28
CA MET A 114 1.64 6.65 19.65
C MET A 114 0.59 5.59 19.33
N TRP A 115 -0.68 5.90 19.55
CA TRP A 115 -1.79 5.01 19.19
C TRP A 115 -1.87 4.83 17.66
N THR A 116 -1.86 5.93 16.91
CA THR A 116 -1.91 5.91 15.44
C THR A 116 -0.72 5.12 14.85
N LEU A 117 0.48 5.35 15.37
CA LEU A 117 1.70 4.66 14.95
C LEU A 117 1.58 3.15 15.18
N LYS A 118 1.16 2.74 16.39
CA LYS A 118 0.98 1.32 16.71
C LYS A 118 -0.07 0.68 15.79
N GLN A 119 -1.19 1.37 15.58
CA GLN A 119 -2.28 0.87 14.75
C GLN A 119 -1.84 0.62 13.30
N ILE A 120 -1.01 1.50 12.72
CA ILE A 120 -0.52 1.31 11.35
C ILE A 120 0.50 0.15 11.28
N MET A 121 1.40 0.05 12.26
CA MET A 121 2.38 -1.05 12.32
C MET A 121 1.71 -2.42 12.52
N ASP A 122 0.72 -2.51 13.40
CA ASP A 122 -0.04 -3.74 13.68
C ASP A 122 -0.78 -4.26 12.43
N ASN A 123 -1.12 -3.37 11.49
CA ASN A 123 -1.79 -3.71 10.23
C ASN A 123 -0.81 -4.05 9.07
N GLY A 124 0.48 -4.23 9.36
CA GLY A 124 1.46 -4.75 8.42
C GLY A 124 2.13 -3.71 7.52
N ALA A 125 2.21 -2.45 7.96
CA ALA A 125 3.06 -1.47 7.28
C ALA A 125 4.55 -1.81 7.44
N MET A 126 5.34 -1.56 6.40
CA MET A 126 6.80 -1.73 6.43
C MET A 126 7.45 -0.69 7.36
N GLY A 127 6.91 0.52 7.37
CA GLY A 127 7.33 1.58 8.26
C GLY A 127 6.42 2.80 8.18
N VAL A 128 6.46 3.63 9.21
CA VAL A 128 5.59 4.79 9.39
C VAL A 128 6.41 5.93 9.95
N GLN A 129 6.17 7.14 9.45
CA GLN A 129 6.62 8.37 10.09
C GLN A 129 5.47 9.35 10.23
N ILE A 130 5.21 9.78 11.46
CA ILE A 130 4.24 10.81 11.79
C ILE A 130 5.02 12.06 12.21
N THR A 131 4.78 13.17 11.52
CA THR A 131 5.32 14.48 11.84
C THR A 131 4.17 15.40 12.22
N ILE A 132 4.21 15.95 13.43
CA ILE A 132 3.24 16.94 13.89
C ILE A 132 3.95 18.27 14.04
N SER A 133 3.40 19.32 13.45
CA SER A 133 3.92 20.68 13.52
C SER A 133 2.85 21.65 14.01
N GLY A 134 3.23 22.62 14.84
CA GLY A 134 2.33 23.68 15.29
C GLY A 134 2.56 24.08 16.75
N LYS A 135 1.55 24.71 17.35
CA LYS A 135 1.56 25.10 18.77
C LYS A 135 1.15 23.92 19.65
N LEU A 136 2.12 23.07 20.01
CA LEU A 136 1.88 21.80 20.70
C LEU A 136 1.73 21.93 22.23
N ARG A 137 2.66 22.64 22.88
CA ARG A 137 2.73 22.75 24.35
C ARG A 137 2.63 24.19 24.86
N GLY A 138 2.95 25.17 24.03
CA GLY A 138 2.93 26.58 24.40
C GLY A 138 2.75 27.46 23.17
N ASP A 139 3.03 28.75 23.32
CA ASP A 139 2.81 29.73 22.25
C ASP A 139 3.80 29.59 21.08
N ARG A 140 5.02 29.10 21.38
CA ARG A 140 6.04 28.84 20.36
C ARG A 140 5.70 27.58 19.54
N SER A 141 5.87 27.68 18.22
CA SER A 141 5.76 26.53 17.33
C SER A 141 6.85 25.50 17.60
N ALA A 142 6.46 24.24 17.64
CA ALA A 142 7.35 23.09 17.76
C ALA A 142 6.96 22.04 16.72
N PHE A 143 7.91 21.15 16.41
CA PHE A 143 7.63 19.96 15.61
C PHE A 143 8.15 18.72 16.34
N GLU A 144 7.38 17.64 16.31
CA GLU A 144 7.77 16.33 16.85
C GLU A 144 7.66 15.29 15.72
N LYS A 145 8.67 14.43 15.60
CA LYS A 145 8.74 13.36 14.61
C LYS A 145 8.79 12.03 15.35
N HIS A 146 7.87 11.14 14.99
CA HIS A 146 7.84 9.77 15.48
C HIS A 146 7.93 8.83 14.30
N SER A 147 8.87 7.90 14.33
CA SER A 147 9.08 6.92 13.27
C SER A 147 9.16 5.52 13.86
N ALA A 148 8.62 4.53 13.13
CA ALA A 148 8.75 3.12 13.44
C ALA A 148 8.87 2.31 12.14
N GLY A 149 9.55 1.16 12.22
CA GLY A 149 9.82 0.32 11.05
C GLY A 149 10.82 0.93 10.08
N ILE A 150 10.75 0.48 8.83
CA ILE A 150 11.66 0.88 7.74
C ILE A 150 10.92 1.83 6.80
N LEU A 151 11.43 3.06 6.70
CA LEU A 151 10.88 4.08 5.81
C LEU A 151 11.96 4.55 4.81
N PRO A 152 11.88 4.15 3.53
CA PRO A 152 12.76 4.70 2.51
C PRO A 152 12.44 6.20 2.31
N ARG A 153 13.49 7.03 2.23
CA ARG A 153 13.32 8.50 2.17
C ARG A 153 13.62 9.11 0.82
N ALA A 154 14.50 8.50 0.03
CA ALA A 154 15.01 9.04 -1.22
C ALA A 154 15.02 7.94 -2.30
N GLY A 155 15.05 8.38 -3.56
CA GLY A 155 15.09 7.52 -4.73
C GLY A 155 13.70 7.10 -5.24
N HIS A 156 13.67 6.46 -6.40
CA HIS A 156 12.44 6.04 -7.07
C HIS A 156 11.64 5.03 -6.22
N HIS A 157 12.33 4.15 -5.48
CA HIS A 157 11.69 3.25 -4.53
C HIS A 157 10.84 3.97 -3.47
N ALA A 158 11.29 5.14 -2.99
CA ALA A 158 10.52 5.90 -2.01
C ALA A 158 9.23 6.48 -2.62
N GLU A 159 9.27 6.92 -3.88
CA GLU A 159 8.09 7.48 -4.56
C GLU A 159 7.01 6.42 -4.85
N VAL A 160 7.43 5.17 -5.08
CA VAL A 160 6.51 4.07 -5.37
C VAL A 160 5.95 3.44 -4.09
N ILE A 161 6.79 3.25 -3.08
CA ILE A 161 6.44 2.49 -1.86
C ILE A 161 5.76 3.37 -0.81
N VAL A 162 6.14 4.65 -0.72
CA VAL A 162 5.70 5.53 0.36
C VAL A 162 4.54 6.40 -0.09
N ASP A 163 3.40 6.22 0.58
CA ASP A 163 2.27 7.12 0.45
C ASP A 163 2.33 8.19 1.56
N GLU A 164 2.11 9.46 1.21
CA GLU A 164 2.11 10.61 2.12
C GLU A 164 0.79 11.40 2.01
N ASP A 165 0.28 11.86 3.16
CA ASP A 165 -0.80 12.86 3.17
C ASP A 165 -0.66 13.84 4.35
N ILE A 166 -1.30 15.00 4.21
CA ILE A 166 -1.26 16.10 5.16
C ILE A 166 -2.68 16.50 5.56
N ALA A 167 -2.92 16.59 6.86
CA ALA A 167 -4.15 17.14 7.42
C ALA A 167 -3.87 18.36 8.30
N HIS A 168 -4.77 19.33 8.23
CA HIS A 168 -4.73 20.53 9.06
C HIS A 168 -5.86 20.48 10.08
N VAL A 169 -5.52 20.71 11.35
CA VAL A 169 -6.46 20.69 12.47
C VAL A 169 -6.57 22.08 13.06
N LYS A 170 -7.80 22.56 13.20
CA LYS A 170 -8.11 23.79 13.92
C LYS A 170 -8.28 23.46 15.41
N THR A 171 -7.36 23.95 16.24
CA THR A 171 -7.49 23.92 17.70
C THR A 171 -7.72 25.33 18.22
N ALA A 172 -8.11 25.46 19.48
CA ALA A 172 -8.35 26.78 20.10
C ALA A 172 -7.11 27.70 20.06
N MET A 173 -5.91 27.13 20.06
CA MET A 173 -4.64 27.87 20.04
C MET A 173 -4.16 28.21 18.62
N GLY A 174 -4.75 27.62 17.57
CA GLY A 174 -4.36 27.84 16.18
C GLY A 174 -4.43 26.59 15.31
N LEU A 175 -3.62 26.56 14.25
CA LEU A 175 -3.54 25.42 13.34
C LEU A 175 -2.41 24.46 13.72
N ILE A 176 -2.72 23.17 13.73
CA ILE A 176 -1.75 22.08 13.86
C ILE A 176 -1.73 21.31 12.55
N GLY A 177 -0.52 21.13 12.00
CA GLY A 177 -0.26 20.31 10.82
C GLY A 177 0.10 18.88 11.21
N ILE A 178 -0.52 17.92 10.54
CA ILE A 178 -0.25 16.50 10.65
C ILE A 178 0.26 16.04 9.30
N ARG A 179 1.40 15.38 9.27
CA ARG A 179 1.93 14.71 8.09
C ARG A 179 2.22 13.26 8.44
N ILE A 180 1.62 12.33 7.69
CA ILE A 180 1.84 10.89 7.87
C ILE A 180 2.43 10.33 6.58
N ARG A 181 3.53 9.59 6.72
CA ARG A 181 4.17 8.81 5.65
C ARG A 181 4.09 7.34 6.02
N ILE A 182 3.55 6.51 5.13
CA ILE A 182 3.40 5.07 5.32
C ILE A 182 4.11 4.35 4.18
N ALA A 183 5.03 3.44 4.51
CA ALA A 183 5.62 2.50 3.56
C ALA A 183 4.79 1.21 3.53
N ILE A 184 4.29 0.85 2.35
CA ILE A 184 3.48 -0.35 2.15
C ILE A 184 4.38 -1.49 1.71
N ASN A 185 4.34 -2.61 2.45
CA ASN A 185 5.18 -3.78 2.16
C ASN A 185 4.85 -4.42 0.79
N GLU A 186 3.56 -4.47 0.44
CA GLU A 186 3.06 -5.10 -0.80
C GLU A 186 3.54 -4.40 -2.09
N LYS A 187 3.96 -3.12 -2.02
CA LYS A 187 4.46 -2.36 -3.17
C LYS A 187 5.97 -2.51 -3.41
N PHE A 188 6.65 -3.36 -2.63
CA PHE A 188 8.08 -3.59 -2.80
C PHE A 188 8.33 -4.35 -4.11
N VAL A 189 8.92 -3.66 -5.09
CA VAL A 189 9.39 -4.29 -6.33
C VAL A 189 10.81 -4.80 -6.08
N PRO A 190 11.04 -6.12 -6.00
CA PRO A 190 12.40 -6.64 -5.94
C PRO A 190 13.09 -6.33 -7.28
N GLU A 191 14.21 -5.62 -7.22
CA GLU A 191 15.01 -5.25 -8.41
C GLU A 191 15.61 -6.47 -9.12
N PHE A 192 15.63 -7.62 -8.44
CA PHE A 192 16.15 -8.88 -8.96
C PHE A 192 15.27 -10.05 -8.54
N GLU A 193 14.53 -10.62 -9.49
CA GLU A 193 13.99 -11.97 -9.34
C GLU A 193 15.10 -12.96 -9.70
N LEU A 194 15.72 -13.58 -8.69
CA LEU A 194 16.50 -14.79 -8.92
C LEU A 194 15.58 -15.84 -9.52
N LYS A 195 15.69 -16.07 -10.84
CA LYS A 195 15.16 -17.28 -11.46
C LYS A 195 15.98 -18.45 -10.93
N THR A 196 15.65 -18.95 -9.74
CA THR A 196 16.04 -20.30 -9.34
C THR A 196 15.56 -21.21 -10.46
N GLN A 197 16.49 -21.81 -11.19
CA GLN A 197 16.17 -22.83 -12.18
C GLN A 197 15.27 -23.84 -11.47
N LYS A 198 14.06 -24.04 -11.99
CA LYS A 198 13.17 -25.11 -11.49
C LYS A 198 14.03 -26.37 -11.38
N PRO A 199 14.02 -27.09 -10.25
CA PRO A 199 14.75 -28.35 -10.18
C PRO A 199 14.29 -29.19 -11.36
N LYS A 200 15.24 -29.55 -12.25
CA LYS A 200 14.98 -30.42 -13.39
C LYS A 200 14.26 -31.63 -12.81
N LYS A 201 12.99 -31.83 -13.18
CA LYS A 201 12.21 -33.01 -12.78
C LYS A 201 13.09 -34.22 -13.02
N ALA A 202 13.43 -34.94 -11.95
CA ALA A 202 14.08 -36.23 -12.05
C ALA A 202 13.32 -37.07 -13.08
N LYS A 203 14.03 -37.54 -14.12
CA LYS A 203 13.48 -38.47 -15.09
C LYS A 203 13.01 -39.70 -14.31
N GLN A 204 11.70 -39.92 -14.25
CA GLN A 204 11.15 -41.19 -13.81
C GLN A 204 11.59 -42.27 -14.79
N ILE A 205 12.52 -43.11 -14.37
CA ILE A 205 12.72 -44.42 -14.99
C ILE A 205 11.58 -45.30 -14.46
N LYS A 206 10.70 -45.73 -15.36
CA LYS A 206 9.65 -46.71 -15.02
C LYS A 206 10.28 -48.10 -15.06
N ASP A 207 10.58 -48.67 -13.90
CA ASP A 207 10.73 -50.12 -13.80
C ASP A 207 9.34 -50.78 -13.77
N LYS A 208 9.13 -51.65 -14.75
CA LYS A 208 8.00 -52.56 -14.82
C LYS A 208 8.33 -53.76 -13.93
N ASP A 209 7.94 -53.71 -12.66
CA ASP A 209 7.25 -54.82 -12.01
C ASP A 209 6.88 -54.50 -10.55
N THR A 210 5.69 -54.96 -10.18
CA THR A 210 5.01 -54.83 -8.86
C THR A 210 4.40 -53.46 -8.52
N GLY A 211 3.10 -53.34 -8.78
CA GLY A 211 2.30 -52.20 -8.32
C GLY A 211 2.17 -52.17 -6.80
N LYS A 212 2.85 -51.22 -6.15
CA LYS A 212 2.51 -50.71 -4.82
C LYS A 212 3.04 -49.29 -4.65
N MET A 213 2.12 -48.36 -4.37
CA MET A 213 2.41 -46.98 -4.01
C MET A 213 2.80 -46.94 -2.52
N ARG A 214 4.01 -46.49 -2.20
CA ARG A 214 4.42 -46.17 -0.82
C ARG A 214 5.21 -44.85 -0.86
N ASP A 215 4.76 -43.89 -0.05
CA ASP A 215 5.44 -42.60 0.14
C ASP A 215 6.81 -42.82 0.81
N GLU A 216 7.82 -42.09 0.32
CA GLU A 216 9.24 -42.25 0.65
C GLU A 216 9.64 -41.74 2.06
N THR A 217 8.69 -41.22 2.84
CA THR A 217 8.97 -40.59 4.14
C THR A 217 9.42 -41.55 5.25
N GLU A 218 9.34 -42.87 5.04
CA GLU A 218 9.80 -43.86 6.04
C GLU A 218 11.15 -44.52 5.72
N VAL A 219 11.72 -44.36 4.52
CA VAL A 219 12.98 -45.06 4.14
C VAL A 219 14.23 -44.28 4.53
N GLU A 220 14.17 -42.94 4.64
CA GLU A 220 15.32 -42.11 5.03
C GLU A 220 15.78 -42.28 6.49
N ARG A 221 15.04 -43.02 7.34
CA ARG A 221 15.42 -43.24 8.74
C ARG A 221 16.33 -44.45 9.00
N LYS A 222 16.72 -45.21 7.98
CA LYS A 222 17.74 -46.26 8.16
C LYS A 222 19.12 -45.75 7.73
N ALA A 223 19.89 -45.42 8.76
CA ALA A 223 21.30 -45.03 8.80
C ALA A 223 22.15 -45.45 7.58
N ARG A 224 22.80 -44.47 6.94
CA ARG A 224 23.97 -44.68 6.08
C ARG A 224 25.22 -44.33 6.90
N THR A 225 26.15 -45.26 7.01
CA THR A 225 27.43 -45.09 7.71
C THR A 225 28.33 -44.08 7.02
N GLU A 226 29.15 -43.36 7.80
CA GLU A 226 30.03 -42.26 7.37
C GLU A 226 30.92 -42.61 6.16
N SER A 227 31.28 -43.89 6.01
CA SER A 227 32.09 -44.42 4.91
C SER A 227 31.44 -44.26 3.53
N GLU A 228 30.12 -44.38 3.45
CA GLU A 228 29.38 -44.25 2.18
C GLU A 228 29.16 -42.78 1.80
N GLN A 229 29.12 -41.87 2.79
CA GLN A 229 29.01 -40.44 2.54
C GLN A 229 30.32 -39.87 1.94
N ILE A 230 31.47 -40.33 2.43
CA ILE A 230 32.79 -39.90 1.95
C ILE A 230 33.00 -40.33 0.48
N ALA A 231 32.57 -41.54 0.10
CA ALA A 231 32.68 -42.00 -1.30
C ALA A 231 31.79 -41.18 -2.26
N ILE A 232 30.59 -40.80 -1.81
CA ILE A 232 29.67 -39.95 -2.60
C ILE A 232 30.19 -38.50 -2.70
N GLU A 233 30.89 -37.99 -1.68
CA GLU A 233 31.55 -36.69 -1.73
C GLU A 233 32.79 -36.67 -2.63
N GLU A 234 33.60 -37.75 -2.66
CA GLU A 234 34.74 -37.88 -3.57
C GLU A 234 34.33 -37.92 -5.04
N GLU A 235 33.22 -38.59 -5.37
CA GLU A 235 32.69 -38.60 -6.75
C GLU A 235 32.17 -37.21 -7.16
N LYS A 236 31.51 -36.48 -6.26
CA LYS A 236 31.07 -35.10 -6.52
C LYS A 236 32.22 -34.10 -6.67
N MET A 237 33.32 -34.31 -5.94
CA MET A 237 34.53 -33.50 -6.07
C MET A 237 35.23 -33.68 -7.42
N LYS A 238 35.03 -34.81 -8.11
CA LYS A 238 35.58 -35.06 -9.46
C LYS A 238 34.72 -34.47 -10.58
N GLU A 239 33.43 -34.24 -10.34
CA GLU A 239 32.51 -33.64 -11.33
C GLU A 239 32.43 -32.10 -11.25
N LEU A 240 33.14 -31.47 -10.32
CA LEU A 240 33.25 -30.02 -10.24
C LEU A 240 34.23 -29.51 -11.31
N GLU A 241 33.71 -29.15 -12.48
CA GLU A 241 34.43 -28.30 -13.45
C GLU A 241 34.79 -26.98 -12.76
N THR A 242 36.08 -26.66 -12.69
CA THR A 242 36.56 -25.43 -12.05
C THR A 242 36.17 -24.22 -12.90
N LEU A 243 35.79 -23.12 -12.24
CA LEU A 243 35.38 -21.85 -12.88
C LEU A 243 36.38 -21.30 -13.90
N GLU A 244 37.65 -21.73 -13.83
CA GLU A 244 38.70 -21.39 -14.80
C GLU A 244 38.48 -22.04 -16.19
N GLU A 245 37.85 -23.21 -16.28
CA GLU A 245 37.55 -23.88 -17.56
C GLU A 245 36.31 -23.32 -18.26
N GLU A 246 35.38 -22.73 -17.51
CA GLU A 246 34.22 -22.02 -18.09
C GLU A 246 34.62 -20.64 -18.65
N GLU A 247 35.56 -19.91 -18.02
CA GLU A 247 36.06 -18.63 -18.52
C GLU A 247 36.86 -18.79 -19.84
N ALA A 248 37.61 -19.89 -19.99
CA ALA A 248 38.37 -20.18 -21.21
C ALA A 248 37.49 -20.54 -22.44
N LYS A 249 36.25 -21.00 -22.23
CA LYS A 249 35.29 -21.30 -23.32
C LYS A 249 34.50 -20.07 -23.80
N LEU A 250 34.54 -18.96 -23.07
CA LEU A 250 33.79 -17.74 -23.36
C LEU A 250 34.63 -16.62 -24.02
N LEU A 251 35.94 -16.80 -24.15
CA LEU A 251 36.86 -15.96 -24.95
C LEU A 251 36.96 -16.48 -26.40
#